data_AF-A0A2V1E4T6-F1
#
_entry.id   AF-A0A2V1E4T6-F1
#
_cell.length_a   1.000
_cell.length_b   1.000
_cell.length_c   1.000
_cell.angle_alpha   90.00
_cell.angle_beta   90.00
_cell.angle_gamma   90.00
#
_symmetry.space_group_name_H-M   'P 1'
#
loop_
_entity.id
_entity.type
_entity.pdbx_description
1 polymer ?
#
loop_
_entity_poly.entity_id
_entity_poly.type
_entity_poly.pdbx_seq_one_letter_code
_entity_poly.pdbx_strand_id
1 'polypeptide(L)'
;MDAEFSILAGNTTRNDDAYNGIIFAAVLVDNLLQQSTLQASIFDRDGNAALQAARSLQNDRISTPLPPEQWKIEVDHWFSLAMARLQLGAFSTIERRPGVDPERVRNLWEGQRIQDSLCGHIKFKSPGHTSLSFFGVMFVVVVCALILLASFFEEVLEKVLRRWLEGRMVGWSAAENLALLKEKGG
;
A
#
# COMPACT_ATOMS: atom_id res chain seq x y z
N MET A 1 -34.83 -11.77 34.68
CA MET A 1 -33.55 -11.74 35.41
C MET A 1 -32.50 -11.48 34.36
N ASP A 2 -32.30 -10.20 34.06
CA ASP A 2 -31.51 -9.75 32.93
C ASP A 2 -30.07 -9.60 33.41
N ALA A 3 -29.19 -10.45 32.89
CA ALA A 3 -27.77 -10.42 33.22
C ALA A 3 -27.13 -9.22 32.52
N GLU A 4 -26.85 -8.18 33.30
CA GLU A 4 -26.08 -7.01 32.88
C GLU A 4 -24.61 -7.42 32.73
N PHE A 5 -24.14 -7.55 31.49
CA PHE A 5 -22.75 -7.91 31.20
C PHE A 5 -22.00 -6.67 30.72
N SER A 6 -21.23 -6.07 31.62
CA SER A 6 -20.44 -4.87 31.33
C SER A 6 -19.18 -5.25 30.54
N ILE A 7 -19.27 -5.18 29.22
CA ILE A 7 -18.07 -5.14 28.36
C ILE A 7 -17.61 -3.68 28.27
N LEU A 8 -16.31 -3.45 28.11
CA LEU A 8 -15.60 -2.16 28.03
C LEU A 8 -16.15 -1.12 27.01
N ALA A 9 -17.27 -1.40 26.33
CA ALA A 9 -17.96 -0.53 25.39
C ALA A 9 -19.16 0.25 25.98
N GLY A 10 -19.41 0.17 27.29
CA GLY A 10 -20.51 0.90 27.95
C GLY A 10 -21.79 0.07 28.14
N ASN A 11 -22.73 0.61 28.92
CA ASN A 11 -23.96 -0.09 29.32
C ASN A 11 -24.87 -0.29 28.08
N THR A 12 -24.87 -1.49 27.53
CA THR A 12 -25.72 -1.88 26.40
C THR A 12 -26.61 -3.02 26.84
N THR A 13 -27.91 -2.89 26.60
CA THR A 13 -28.87 -3.93 26.97
C THR A 13 -28.85 -5.05 25.93
N ARG A 14 -29.19 -6.27 26.35
CA ARG A 14 -29.18 -7.48 25.50
C ARG A 14 -30.02 -7.36 24.21
N ASN A 15 -30.97 -6.43 24.15
CA ASN A 15 -31.84 -6.21 23.00
C ASN A 15 -31.37 -5.08 22.07
N ASP A 16 -30.27 -4.38 22.40
CA ASP A 16 -29.75 -3.32 21.56
C ASP A 16 -29.06 -3.89 20.31
N ASP A 17 -29.30 -3.28 19.16
CA ASP A 17 -28.64 -3.66 17.90
C ASP A 17 -27.12 -3.52 17.98
N ALA A 18 -26.64 -2.59 18.81
CA ALA A 18 -25.21 -2.42 19.12
C ALA A 18 -24.63 -3.63 19.87
N TYR A 19 -25.36 -4.17 20.86
CA TYR A 19 -24.93 -5.35 21.61
C TYR A 19 -24.83 -6.58 20.69
N ASN A 20 -25.84 -6.78 19.86
CA ASN A 20 -25.85 -7.86 18.88
C ASN A 20 -24.68 -7.72 17.87
N GLY A 21 -24.40 -6.50 17.39
CA GLY A 21 -23.26 -6.23 16.52
C GLY A 21 -21.90 -6.58 17.14
N ILE A 22 -21.69 -6.25 18.42
CA ILE A 22 -20.45 -6.59 19.14
C ILE A 22 -20.30 -8.11 19.29
N ILE A 23 -21.37 -8.82 19.67
CA ILE A 23 -21.34 -10.28 19.80
C ILE A 23 -21.02 -10.94 18.46
N PHE A 24 -21.64 -10.48 17.36
CA PHE A 24 -21.35 -11.01 16.04
C PHE A 24 -19.93 -10.74 15.58
N ALA A 25 -19.41 -9.53 15.81
CA ALA A 25 -18.01 -9.22 15.52
C ALA A 25 -17.07 -10.12 16.34
N ALA A 26 -17.36 -10.36 17.61
CA ALA A 26 -16.57 -11.24 18.47
C ALA A 26 -16.61 -12.69 17.98
N VAL A 27 -17.78 -13.21 17.58
CA VAL A 27 -17.91 -14.58 17.02
C VAL A 27 -17.16 -14.71 15.70
N LEU A 28 -17.22 -13.70 14.82
CA LEU A 28 -16.47 -13.69 13.57
C LEU A 28 -14.96 -13.70 13.85
N VAL A 29 -14.49 -12.83 14.74
CA VAL A 29 -13.08 -12.75 15.11
C VAL A 29 -12.60 -14.06 15.75
N ASP A 30 -13.38 -14.66 16.65
CA ASP A 30 -13.06 -15.96 17.25
C ASP A 30 -12.93 -17.05 16.18
N ASN A 31 -13.88 -17.12 15.25
CA ASN A 31 -13.84 -18.10 14.17
C ASN A 31 -12.61 -17.92 13.27
N LEU A 32 -12.28 -16.67 12.92
CA LEU A 32 -11.10 -16.36 12.13
C LEU A 32 -9.80 -16.70 12.88
N LEU A 33 -9.75 -16.42 14.19
CA LEU A 33 -8.60 -16.75 15.04
C LEU A 33 -8.37 -18.25 15.13
N GLN A 34 -9.43 -19.05 15.28
CA GLN A 34 -9.33 -20.51 15.28
C GLN A 34 -8.75 -21.05 13.97
N GLN A 35 -9.16 -20.47 12.83
CA GLN A 35 -8.65 -20.84 11.51
C GLN A 35 -7.24 -20.32 11.20
N SER A 36 -6.79 -19.27 11.90
CA SER A 36 -5.48 -18.65 11.70
C SER A 36 -4.41 -19.07 12.71
N THR A 37 -4.68 -20.05 13.58
CA THR A 37 -3.66 -20.56 14.50
C THR A 37 -2.46 -21.10 13.74
N LEU A 38 -1.26 -21.05 14.36
CA LEU A 38 -0.03 -21.59 13.76
C LEU A 38 -0.24 -23.05 13.30
N GLN A 39 -0.89 -23.86 14.15
CA GLN A 39 -1.21 -25.24 13.83
C GLN A 39 -2.13 -25.34 12.61
N ALA A 40 -3.26 -24.63 12.57
CA ALA A 40 -4.17 -24.64 11.41
C ALA A 40 -3.50 -24.12 10.13
N SER A 41 -2.56 -23.19 10.27
CA SER A 41 -1.82 -22.60 9.15
C SER A 41 -0.82 -23.58 8.50
N ILE A 42 -0.41 -24.61 9.23
CA ILE A 42 0.58 -25.60 8.83
C ILE A 42 -0.07 -26.96 8.52
N PHE A 43 -1.11 -27.35 9.26
CA PHE A 43 -1.68 -28.70 9.28
C PHE A 43 -2.09 -29.25 7.91
N ASP A 44 -2.64 -28.39 7.03
CA ASP A 44 -3.12 -28.77 5.69
C ASP A 44 -2.02 -28.61 4.61
N ARG A 45 -0.77 -28.38 5.01
CA ARG A 45 0.38 -28.29 4.09
C ARG A 45 1.25 -29.53 4.28
N ASP A 46 1.77 -30.05 3.18
CA ASP A 46 2.82 -31.06 3.25
C ASP A 46 3.97 -30.54 4.12
N GLY A 47 4.51 -31.38 5.01
CA GLY A 47 5.44 -30.95 6.06
C GLY A 47 6.69 -30.23 5.53
N ASN A 48 7.14 -30.55 4.32
CA ASN A 48 8.19 -29.83 3.60
C ASN A 48 7.71 -28.48 3.04
N ALA A 49 6.50 -28.41 2.48
CA ALA A 49 5.92 -27.19 1.93
C ALA A 49 5.61 -26.13 3.00
N ALA A 50 5.50 -26.52 4.28
CA ALA A 50 5.35 -25.62 5.41
C ALA A 50 6.63 -24.87 5.78
N LEU A 51 7.80 -25.41 5.43
CA LEU A 51 9.11 -24.85 5.76
C LEU A 51 9.57 -23.87 4.68
N GLN A 52 10.06 -22.70 5.09
CA GLN A 52 10.71 -21.76 4.20
C GLN A 52 12.04 -22.32 3.65
N ALA A 53 12.77 -23.09 4.47
CA ALA A 53 14.00 -23.78 4.08
C ALA A 53 13.81 -24.74 2.89
N ALA A 54 12.61 -25.33 2.73
CA ALA A 54 12.35 -26.20 1.59
C ALA A 54 12.45 -25.45 0.25
N ARG A 55 12.29 -24.11 0.24
CA ARG A 55 12.46 -23.29 -0.96
C ARG A 55 13.92 -23.12 -1.38
N SER A 56 14.88 -23.31 -0.47
CA SER A 56 16.31 -23.23 -0.81
C SER A 56 16.86 -24.55 -1.37
N LEU A 57 16.03 -25.58 -1.48
CA LEU A 57 16.38 -26.81 -2.20
C LEU A 57 16.43 -26.52 -3.70
N GLN A 58 17.64 -26.45 -4.25
CA GLN A 58 17.83 -26.30 -5.69
C GLN A 58 17.68 -27.69 -6.34
N ASN A 59 16.70 -27.85 -7.23
CA ASN A 59 16.38 -29.10 -7.94
C ASN A 59 16.19 -30.32 -7.01
N ASP A 60 15.59 -30.14 -5.82
CA ASP A 60 15.33 -31.20 -4.82
C ASP A 60 16.56 -32.00 -4.37
N ARG A 61 17.78 -31.48 -4.60
CA ARG A 61 19.02 -32.27 -4.47
C ARG A 61 20.13 -31.64 -3.68
N ILE A 62 20.17 -30.30 -3.62
CA ILE A 62 21.25 -29.59 -2.93
C ILE A 62 20.63 -28.62 -1.93
N SER A 63 20.87 -28.88 -0.64
CA SER A 63 20.59 -27.94 0.43
C SER A 63 21.85 -27.12 0.69
N THR A 64 21.75 -25.80 0.67
CA THR A 64 22.76 -24.94 1.27
C THR A 64 22.82 -25.18 2.78
N PRO A 65 23.97 -24.97 3.44
CA PRO A 65 24.05 -25.03 4.89
C PRO A 65 23.08 -24.03 5.49
N LEU A 66 22.18 -24.52 6.35
CA LEU A 66 21.17 -23.69 7.00
C LEU A 66 21.81 -22.85 8.11
N PRO A 67 21.31 -21.63 8.35
CA PRO A 67 21.69 -20.85 9.52
C PRO A 67 21.46 -21.63 10.82
N PRO A 68 22.30 -21.43 11.85
CA PRO A 68 22.15 -22.11 13.14
C PRO A 68 20.80 -21.79 13.83
N GLU A 69 20.22 -20.63 13.54
CA GLU A 69 18.92 -20.18 14.09
C GLU A 69 17.76 -20.36 13.10
N GLN A 70 17.83 -21.35 12.19
CA GLN A 70 16.77 -21.57 11.20
C GLN A 70 15.38 -21.74 11.84
N TRP A 71 15.31 -22.46 12.96
CA TRP A 71 14.04 -22.67 13.68
C TRP A 71 13.36 -21.35 14.05
N LYS A 72 14.13 -20.31 14.40
CA LYS A 72 13.61 -18.99 14.76
C LYS A 72 13.05 -18.28 13.54
N ILE A 73 13.74 -18.37 12.39
CA ILE A 73 13.29 -17.82 11.11
C ILE A 73 11.98 -18.47 10.68
N GLU A 74 11.89 -19.80 10.82
CA GLU A 74 10.67 -20.55 10.47
C GLU A 74 9.48 -20.15 11.36
N VAL A 75 9.68 -20.01 12.67
CA VAL A 75 8.62 -19.59 13.60
C VAL A 75 8.13 -18.17 13.28
N ASP A 76 9.03 -17.23 12.98
CA ASP A 76 8.68 -15.86 12.59
C ASP A 76 7.88 -15.83 11.26
N HIS A 77 8.30 -16.66 10.32
CA HIS A 77 7.60 -16.84 9.05
C HIS A 77 6.20 -17.47 9.25
N TRP A 78 6.06 -18.49 10.09
CA TRP A 78 4.74 -19.08 10.41
C TRP A 78 3.81 -18.09 11.10
N PHE A 79 4.34 -17.26 12.00
CA PHE A 79 3.57 -16.20 12.64
C PHE A 79 3.08 -15.16 11.61
N SER A 80 3.97 -14.72 10.72
CA SER A 80 3.62 -13.81 9.62
C SER A 80 2.55 -14.42 8.71
N LEU A 81 2.65 -15.72 8.42
CA LEU A 81 1.67 -16.45 7.63
C LEU A 81 0.31 -16.57 8.33
N ALA A 82 0.30 -16.83 9.64
CA ALA A 82 -0.91 -16.84 10.46
C ALA A 82 -1.62 -15.48 10.43
N MET A 83 -0.87 -14.38 10.59
CA MET A 83 -1.41 -13.03 10.48
C MET A 83 -1.97 -12.73 9.08
N ALA A 84 -1.26 -13.12 8.02
CA ALA A 84 -1.75 -12.97 6.65
C ALA A 84 -3.05 -13.76 6.41
N ARG A 85 -3.16 -14.98 6.97
CA ARG A 85 -4.40 -15.77 6.92
C ARG A 85 -5.55 -15.10 7.64
N LEU A 86 -5.31 -14.50 8.81
CA LEU A 86 -6.35 -13.78 9.55
C LEU A 86 -6.89 -12.60 8.73
N GLN A 87 -6.00 -11.81 8.14
CA GLN A 87 -6.38 -10.69 7.26
C GLN A 87 -7.14 -11.17 6.02
N LEU A 88 -6.68 -12.24 5.40
CA LEU A 88 -7.34 -12.84 4.23
C LEU A 88 -8.70 -13.44 4.58
N GLY A 89 -8.83 -14.05 5.76
CA GLY A 89 -10.09 -14.63 6.25
C GLY A 89 -11.14 -13.55 6.44
N ALA A 90 -10.78 -12.44 7.10
CA ALA A 90 -11.65 -11.28 7.24
C ALA A 90 -12.07 -10.72 5.89
N PHE A 91 -11.12 -10.56 4.96
CA PHE A 91 -11.41 -10.10 3.59
C PHE A 91 -12.35 -11.07 2.85
N SER A 92 -12.08 -12.38 2.90
CA SER A 92 -12.87 -13.41 2.22
C SER A 92 -14.27 -13.65 2.78
N THR A 93 -14.51 -13.19 4.02
CA THR A 93 -15.85 -13.21 4.63
C THR A 93 -16.76 -12.21 3.93
N ILE A 94 -16.19 -11.12 3.41
CA ILE A 94 -16.94 -9.98 2.90
C ILE A 94 -16.88 -9.93 1.37
N GLU A 95 -15.74 -10.25 0.79
CA GLU A 95 -15.53 -10.36 -0.64
C GLU A 95 -15.38 -11.83 -1.06
N ARG A 96 -15.84 -12.16 -2.27
CA ARG A 96 -15.75 -13.53 -2.80
C ARG A 96 -14.32 -14.03 -2.78
N ARG A 97 -14.11 -15.22 -2.20
CA ARG A 97 -12.80 -15.87 -2.20
C ARG A 97 -12.30 -16.07 -3.64
N PRO A 98 -11.08 -15.62 -3.99
CA PRO A 98 -10.54 -15.77 -5.34
C PRO A 98 -10.42 -17.25 -5.71
N GLY A 99 -10.81 -17.60 -6.94
CA GLY A 99 -10.73 -18.98 -7.47
C GLY A 99 -11.90 -19.89 -7.10
N VAL A 100 -12.92 -19.39 -6.41
CA VAL A 100 -14.12 -20.17 -6.05
C VAL A 100 -15.24 -19.93 -7.06
N ASP A 101 -15.77 -20.99 -7.67
CA ASP A 101 -16.90 -20.97 -8.61
C ASP A 101 -18.21 -20.57 -7.89
N PRO A 102 -18.96 -19.54 -8.31
CA PRO A 102 -20.07 -19.00 -7.52
C PRO A 102 -21.29 -19.94 -7.56
N GLU A 103 -21.39 -20.81 -8.57
CA GLU A 103 -22.47 -21.79 -8.69
C GLU A 103 -22.31 -22.96 -7.73
N ARG A 104 -21.10 -23.19 -7.21
CA ARG A 104 -20.76 -24.32 -6.33
C ARG A 104 -20.67 -23.94 -4.86
N VAL A 105 -20.82 -22.67 -4.51
CA VAL A 105 -20.64 -22.20 -3.14
C VAL A 105 -21.84 -21.40 -2.68
N ARG A 106 -22.34 -21.74 -1.50
CA ARG A 106 -23.41 -21.00 -0.82
C ARG A 106 -22.81 -19.96 0.11
N ASN A 107 -23.37 -18.76 0.08
CA ASN A 107 -23.06 -17.74 1.06
C ASN A 107 -23.76 -18.09 2.38
N LEU A 108 -22.98 -18.48 3.40
CA LEU A 108 -23.52 -18.78 4.74
C LEU A 108 -24.13 -17.56 5.43
N TRP A 109 -23.76 -16.35 4.99
CA TRP A 109 -24.24 -15.10 5.57
C TRP A 109 -25.52 -14.57 4.91
N GLU A 110 -25.96 -15.18 3.81
CA GLU A 110 -27.17 -14.75 3.09
C GLU A 110 -28.41 -14.88 3.99
N GLY A 111 -29.11 -13.76 4.20
CA GLY A 111 -30.29 -13.70 5.06
C GLY A 111 -30.00 -13.72 6.57
N GLN A 112 -28.72 -13.64 6.97
CA GLN A 112 -28.34 -13.48 8.38
C GLN A 112 -28.26 -12.00 8.74
N ARG A 113 -28.60 -11.63 9.99
CA ARG A 113 -28.44 -10.25 10.53
C ARG A 113 -27.00 -9.73 10.43
N ILE A 114 -26.04 -10.64 10.29
CA ILE A 114 -24.61 -10.34 10.17
C ILE A 114 -24.32 -9.63 8.84
N GLN A 115 -25.02 -9.99 7.76
CA GLN A 115 -24.91 -9.31 6.48
C GLN A 115 -25.23 -7.83 6.61
N ASP A 116 -26.35 -7.50 7.26
CA ASP A 116 -26.78 -6.12 7.48
C ASP A 116 -25.80 -5.35 8.38
N SER A 117 -25.22 -6.01 9.38
CA SER A 117 -24.20 -5.39 10.24
C SER A 117 -22.86 -5.17 9.56
N LEU A 118 -22.49 -5.97 8.56
CA LEU A 118 -21.22 -5.83 7.83
C LEU A 118 -21.35 -4.82 6.67
N CYS A 119 -22.53 -4.74 6.05
CA CYS A 119 -22.83 -3.79 4.99
C CYS A 119 -22.72 -2.34 5.51
N GLY A 120 -21.80 -1.56 4.92
CA GLY A 120 -21.61 -0.14 5.23
C GLY A 120 -20.50 0.17 6.24
N HIS A 121 -20.04 -0.81 7.02
CA HIS A 121 -18.93 -0.62 7.97
C HIS A 121 -17.55 -0.81 7.34
N ILE A 122 -17.47 -1.50 6.20
CA ILE A 122 -16.20 -1.84 5.56
C ILE A 122 -16.22 -1.33 4.12
N LYS A 123 -15.24 -0.48 3.79
CA LYS A 123 -15.08 0.12 2.45
C LYS A 123 -14.09 -0.71 1.64
N PHE A 124 -14.53 -1.20 0.49
CA PHE A 124 -13.71 -1.95 -0.45
C PHE A 124 -13.36 -1.11 -1.68
N LYS A 125 -12.26 -1.49 -2.32
CA LYS A 125 -11.89 -0.95 -3.63
C LYS A 125 -12.72 -1.68 -4.69
N SER A 126 -13.80 -1.06 -5.14
CA SER A 126 -14.59 -1.61 -6.25
C SER A 126 -13.72 -1.71 -7.52
N PRO A 127 -13.76 -2.83 -8.26
CA PRO A 127 -12.95 -3.05 -9.46
C PRO A 127 -13.26 -2.07 -10.61
N GLY A 128 -14.26 -1.19 -10.46
CA GLY A 128 -14.58 -0.11 -11.41
C GLY A 128 -14.30 1.30 -10.92
N HIS A 129 -13.83 1.49 -9.67
CA HIS A 129 -13.63 2.82 -9.09
C HIS A 129 -12.19 3.00 -8.58
N THR A 130 -11.43 3.84 -9.27
CA THR A 130 -10.10 4.25 -8.87
C THR A 130 -10.20 5.22 -7.70
N SER A 131 -9.65 4.85 -6.53
CA SER A 131 -9.48 5.75 -5.37
C SER A 131 -8.52 6.91 -5.66
N LEU A 132 -7.85 6.87 -6.81
CA LEU A 132 -6.90 7.87 -7.27
C LEU A 132 -7.64 8.86 -8.16
N SER A 133 -7.80 10.09 -7.67
CA SER A 133 -8.32 11.19 -8.48
C SER A 133 -7.33 11.47 -9.61
N PHE A 134 -7.70 11.09 -10.84
CA PHE A 134 -6.91 11.40 -12.03
C PHE A 134 -6.60 12.89 -12.12
N PHE A 135 -7.56 13.73 -11.74
CA PHE A 135 -7.39 15.17 -11.65
C PHE A 135 -6.32 15.57 -10.62
N GLY A 136 -6.33 14.96 -9.44
CA GLY A 136 -5.33 15.23 -8.40
C GLY A 136 -3.92 14.88 -8.83
N VAL A 137 -3.73 13.74 -9.48
CA VAL A 137 -2.42 13.33 -10.00
C VAL A 137 -1.96 14.23 -11.14
N MET A 138 -2.86 14.56 -12.09
CA MET A 138 -2.53 15.50 -13.16
C MET A 138 -2.18 16.89 -12.64
N PHE A 139 -2.89 17.37 -11.62
CA PHE A 139 -2.59 18.65 -10.98
C PHE A 139 -1.18 18.67 -10.38
N VAL A 140 -0.81 17.63 -9.62
CA VAL A 140 0.54 17.54 -9.02
C VAL A 140 1.61 17.49 -10.10
N VAL A 141 1.43 16.70 -11.16
CA VAL A 141 2.39 16.60 -12.27
C VAL A 141 2.57 17.96 -12.97
N VAL A 142 1.48 18.66 -13.26
CA VAL A 142 1.54 19.99 -13.91
C VAL A 142 2.23 21.00 -13.02
N VAL A 143 1.91 21.05 -11.72
CA VAL A 143 2.56 21.97 -10.77
C VAL A 143 4.06 21.70 -10.68
N CYS A 144 4.47 20.43 -10.56
CA CYS A 144 5.89 20.07 -10.54
C CYS A 144 6.59 20.47 -11.86
N ALA A 145 5.95 20.26 -13.01
CA ALA A 145 6.50 20.66 -14.30
C ALA A 145 6.67 22.20 -14.40
N LEU A 146 5.71 22.97 -13.90
CA LEU A 146 5.80 24.43 -13.87
C LEU A 146 6.93 24.93 -12.95
N ILE A 147 7.11 24.31 -11.78
CA ILE A 147 8.22 24.63 -10.87
C ILE A 147 9.56 24.36 -11.54
N LEU A 148 9.70 23.21 -12.21
CA LEU A 148 10.92 22.88 -12.94
C LEU A 148 11.19 23.88 -14.06
N LEU A 149 10.18 24.23 -14.86
CA LEU A 149 10.32 25.24 -15.91
C LEU A 149 10.74 26.59 -15.34
N ALA A 150 10.11 27.05 -14.26
CA ALA A 150 10.48 28.31 -13.60
C ALA A 150 11.94 28.29 -13.12
N SER A 151 12.40 27.17 -12.56
CA SER A 151 13.79 27.00 -12.14
C SER A 151 14.77 27.05 -13.31
N PHE A 152 14.44 26.47 -14.46
CA PHE A 152 15.27 26.56 -15.66
C PHE A 152 15.25 27.95 -16.30
N PHE A 153 14.15 28.69 -16.15
CA PHE A 153 14.04 30.06 -16.69
C PHE A 153 15.08 30.99 -16.07
N GLU A 154 15.34 30.89 -14.76
CA GLU A 154 16.36 31.73 -14.09
C GLU A 154 17.76 31.45 -14.66
N GLU A 155 18.17 30.19 -14.77
CA GLU A 155 19.48 29.83 -15.32
C GLU A 155 19.65 30.19 -16.80
N VAL A 156 18.58 30.03 -17.59
CA VAL A 156 18.60 30.35 -19.03
C VAL A 156 18.64 31.86 -19.22
N LEU A 157 17.88 32.63 -18.44
CA LEU A 157 17.87 34.09 -18.53
C LEU A 157 19.24 34.66 -18.16
N GLU A 158 19.87 34.16 -17.10
CA GLU A 158 21.23 34.60 -16.72
C GLU A 158 22.27 34.29 -17.81
N LYS A 159 22.22 33.09 -18.40
CA LYS A 159 23.15 32.70 -19.48
C LYS A 159 22.92 33.51 -20.76
N VAL A 160 21.66 33.75 -21.12
CA VAL A 160 21.31 34.54 -22.31
C VAL A 160 21.67 36.02 -22.10
N LEU A 161 21.38 36.57 -20.92
CA LEU A 161 21.71 37.94 -20.57
C LEU A 161 23.24 38.16 -20.52
N ARG A 162 24.00 37.23 -19.91
CA ARG A 162 25.47 37.28 -19.95
C ARG A 162 26.00 37.26 -21.38
N ARG A 163 25.56 36.31 -22.21
CA ARG A 163 26.01 36.22 -23.61
C ARG A 163 25.65 37.47 -24.42
N TRP A 164 24.48 38.05 -24.17
CA TRP A 164 24.06 39.28 -24.85
C TRP A 164 24.86 40.50 -24.41
N LEU A 165 25.15 40.63 -23.11
CA LEU A 165 26.01 41.70 -22.57
C LEU A 165 27.47 41.56 -23.02
N GLU A 166 28.03 40.35 -23.04
CA GLU A 166 29.38 40.09 -23.55
C GLU A 166 29.50 40.46 -25.03
N GLY A 167 28.54 40.04 -25.86
CA GLY A 167 28.51 40.38 -27.28
C GLY A 167 28.39 41.89 -27.52
N ARG A 168 27.63 42.61 -26.69
CA ARG A 168 27.59 44.07 -26.74
C ARG A 168 28.93 44.67 -26.33
N MET A 169 29.48 44.31 -25.17
CA MET A 169 30.72 44.91 -24.66
C MET A 169 31.90 44.75 -25.61
N VAL A 170 31.98 43.64 -26.35
CA VAL A 170 32.97 43.45 -27.43
C VAL A 170 32.77 44.45 -28.58
N GLY A 171 31.53 44.78 -28.93
CA GLY A 171 31.23 45.82 -29.92
C GLY A 171 31.60 47.23 -29.45
N TRP A 172 31.39 47.54 -28.16
CA TRP A 172 31.76 48.84 -27.59
C TRP A 172 33.28 49.02 -27.49
N SER A 173 34.02 48.00 -27.06
CA SER A 173 35.49 48.06 -26.99
C SER A 173 36.14 48.12 -28.38
N ALA A 174 35.56 47.43 -29.38
CA ALA A 174 36.01 47.56 -30.77
C ALA A 174 35.78 48.97 -31.33
N ALA A 175 34.65 49.61 -30.99
CA ALA A 175 34.34 50.97 -31.41
C ALA A 175 35.26 52.02 -30.75
N GLU A 176 35.56 51.88 -29.46
CA GLU A 176 36.50 52.76 -28.74
C GLU A 176 37.93 52.63 -29.28
N ASN A 177 38.41 51.42 -29.55
CA ASN A 177 39.74 51.20 -30.12
C ASN A 177 39.89 51.85 -31.52
N LEU A 178 38.84 51.81 -32.34
CA LEU A 178 38.84 52.48 -33.65
C LEU A 178 38.85 54.01 -33.54
N ALA A 179 38.17 54.58 -32.54
CA ALA A 179 38.19 56.01 -32.29
C ALA A 179 39.59 56.49 -31.88
N LEU A 180 40.28 55.75 -31.00
CA LEU A 180 41.64 56.07 -30.55
C LEU A 180 42.68 55.99 -31.68
N LEU A 181 42.56 55.03 -32.60
CA LEU A 181 43.46 54.91 -33.75
C LEU A 181 43.30 56.08 -34.73
N LYS A 182 42.08 56.60 -34.87
CA LYS A 182 41.79 57.74 -35.75
C LYS A 182 42.35 59.05 -35.20
N GLU A 183 42.36 59.22 -33.88
CA GLU A 183 42.95 60.38 -33.22
C GLU A 183 44.49 60.40 -33.30
N LYS A 184 45.14 59.22 -33.20
CA LYS A 184 46.60 59.13 -33.22
C LYS A 184 47.23 59.18 -34.62
N GLY A 185 46.41 59.07 -35.67
CA GLY A 185 46.83 59.03 -37.08
C GLY A 185 46.63 60.33 -37.86
N GLY A 186 46.21 61.42 -37.21
CA GLY A 186 46.12 62.78 -37.78
C GLY A 186 47.12 63.71 -37.14
#